data_AF-A0A7V3RP64-F1
#
_entry.id   AF-A0A7V3RP64-F1
#
_cell.length_a   1.000
_cell.length_b   1.000
_cell.length_c   1.000
_cell.angle_alpha   90.00
_cell.angle_beta   90.00
_cell.angle_gamma   90.00
#
_symmetry.space_group_name_H-M   'P 1'
#
loop_
_entity.id
_entity.type
_entity.pdbx_description
1 polymer ?
#
loop_
_entity_poly.entity_id
_entity_poly.type
_entity_poly.pdbx_seq_one_letter_code
_entity_poly.pdbx_strand_id
1 'polypeptide(L)'
;MNDPIEDVLNELRRKPGVQQCHFARSFLNNVGEVFEREGFATTELFLRDKMEQDATRRQARVLLEDVMPVLKSCERIRLNRAIGRLVIKSLDTIKGTGGGKR
;
A
#
# COMPACT_ATOMS: atom_id res chain seq x y z
N MET A 1 -5.07 -17.55 -16.12
CA MET A 1 -5.69 -16.23 -15.93
C MET A 1 -5.12 -15.71 -14.63
N ASN A 2 -4.20 -14.73 -14.66
CA ASN A 2 -3.59 -14.23 -13.43
C ASN A 2 -4.62 -13.49 -12.59
N ASP A 3 -4.52 -13.63 -11.28
CA ASP A 3 -5.30 -12.85 -10.34
C ASP A 3 -4.83 -11.38 -10.45
N PRO A 4 -5.72 -10.41 -10.76
CA PRO A 4 -5.36 -8.99 -10.85
C PRO A 4 -4.74 -8.45 -9.55
N ILE A 5 -5.07 -9.05 -8.41
CA ILE A 5 -4.47 -8.73 -7.11
C ILE A 5 -2.99 -9.14 -7.13
N GLU A 6 -2.68 -10.31 -7.67
CA GLU A 6 -1.33 -10.82 -7.76
C GLU A 6 -0.47 -9.99 -8.71
N ASP A 7 -1.02 -9.55 -9.85
CA ASP A 7 -0.31 -8.67 -10.78
C ASP A 7 0.05 -7.32 -10.11
N VAL A 8 -0.90 -6.71 -9.38
CA VAL A 8 -0.65 -5.47 -8.63
C VAL A 8 0.37 -5.69 -7.52
N LEU A 9 0.26 -6.78 -6.75
CA LEU A 9 1.25 -7.10 -5.71
C LEU A 9 2.64 -7.35 -6.29
N ASN A 10 2.73 -7.98 -7.47
CA ASN A 10 3.99 -8.19 -8.17
C ASN A 10 4.62 -6.90 -8.67
N GLU A 11 3.81 -5.94 -9.14
CA GLU A 11 4.29 -4.60 -9.47
C GLU A 11 4.82 -3.87 -8.22
N LEU A 12 4.06 -3.88 -7.12
CA LEU A 12 4.46 -3.25 -5.86
C LEU A 12 5.71 -3.89 -5.26
N ARG A 13 5.87 -5.21 -5.38
CA ARG A 13 7.10 -5.93 -4.99
C ARG A 13 8.34 -5.46 -5.71
N ARG A 14 8.22 -4.84 -6.90
CA ARG A 14 9.37 -4.31 -7.66
C ARG A 14 9.73 -2.87 -7.26
N LYS A 15 8.90 -2.20 -6.45
CA LYS A 15 9.16 -0.84 -5.97
C LYS A 15 10.17 -0.87 -4.81
N PRO A 16 11.35 -0.22 -4.93
CA PRO A 16 12.36 -0.21 -3.86
C PRO A 16 11.83 0.34 -2.54
N GLY A 17 10.97 1.38 -2.58
CA GLY A 17 10.36 1.95 -1.39
C GLY A 17 9.48 0.95 -0.63
N VAL A 18 8.69 0.14 -1.36
CA VAL A 18 7.85 -0.92 -0.78
C VAL A 18 8.71 -2.03 -0.17
N GLN A 19 9.76 -2.49 -0.87
CA GLN A 19 10.64 -3.55 -0.37
C GLN A 19 11.41 -3.16 0.91
N GLN A 20 11.79 -1.89 1.02
CA GLN A 20 12.62 -1.39 2.12
C GLN A 20 11.79 -0.85 3.28
N CYS A 21 10.48 -0.71 3.12
CA CYS A 21 9.59 -0.17 4.13
C CYS A 21 9.03 -1.29 5.00
N HIS A 22 9.20 -1.16 6.32
CA HIS A 22 8.51 -2.00 7.27
C HIS A 22 7.12 -1.42 7.55
N PHE A 23 6.08 -2.08 7.04
CA PHE A 23 4.71 -1.67 7.29
C PHE A 23 4.16 -2.31 8.56
N ALA A 24 3.66 -1.49 9.49
CA ALA A 24 2.91 -1.95 10.62
C ALA A 24 1.50 -2.39 10.17
N ARG A 25 1.11 -3.62 10.51
CA ARG A 25 -0.22 -4.16 10.16
C ARG A 25 -1.37 -3.27 10.63
N SER A 26 -1.27 -2.67 11.82
CA SER A 26 -2.28 -1.75 12.34
C SER A 26 -2.42 -0.50 11.48
N PHE A 27 -1.31 0.04 10.99
CA PHE A 27 -1.30 1.19 10.10
C PHE A 27 -1.93 0.86 8.74
N LEU A 28 -1.55 -0.28 8.13
CA LEU A 28 -2.15 -0.74 6.87
C LEU A 28 -3.64 -1.04 7.00
N ASN A 29 -4.08 -1.59 8.14
CA ASN A 29 -5.50 -1.84 8.39
C ASN A 29 -6.31 -0.55 8.37
N ASN A 30 -5.82 0.47 9.06
CA ASN A 30 -6.45 1.79 9.10
C ASN A 30 -6.47 2.44 7.71
N VAL A 31 -5.34 2.47 7.00
CA VAL A 31 -5.28 3.02 5.63
C VAL A 31 -6.22 2.27 4.68
N GLY A 32 -6.26 0.94 4.77
CA GLY A 32 -7.14 0.11 3.94
C GLY A 32 -8.63 0.39 4.21
N GLU A 33 -9.01 0.70 5.44
CA GLU A 33 -10.39 1.08 5.80
C GLU A 33 -10.75 2.47 5.29
N VAL A 34 -9.85 3.45 5.45
CA VAL A 34 -10.02 4.79 4.87
C VAL A 34 -10.13 4.69 3.34
N PHE A 35 -9.31 3.87 2.70
CA PHE A 35 -9.33 3.67 1.26
C PHE A 35 -10.64 3.05 0.76
N GLU A 36 -11.10 1.98 1.40
CA GLU A 36 -12.35 1.31 1.00
C GLU A 36 -13.55 2.25 1.14
N ARG A 37 -13.61 3.02 2.23
CA ARG A 37 -14.76 3.87 2.56
C ARG A 37 -14.73 5.18 1.76
N GLU A 38 -13.61 5.86 1.78
CA GLU A 38 -13.48 7.25 1.30
C GLU A 38 -12.81 7.37 -0.08
N GLY A 39 -12.07 6.35 -0.51
CA GLY A 39 -11.41 6.32 -1.81
C GLY A 39 -10.10 7.11 -1.87
N PHE A 40 -9.59 7.30 -3.10
CA PHE A 40 -8.24 7.80 -3.36
C PHE A 40 -7.97 9.18 -2.76
N ALA A 41 -8.79 10.19 -3.07
CA ALA A 41 -8.51 11.57 -2.68
C ALA A 41 -8.38 11.74 -1.17
N THR A 42 -9.34 11.20 -0.41
CA THR A 42 -9.33 11.26 1.06
C THR A 42 -8.19 10.44 1.66
N THR A 43 -7.85 9.30 1.04
CA THR A 43 -6.72 8.47 1.49
C THR A 43 -5.40 9.22 1.30
N GLU A 44 -5.21 9.91 0.18
CA GLU A 44 -4.02 10.72 -0.07
C GLU A 44 -3.89 11.87 0.94
N LEU A 45 -4.98 12.55 1.27
CA LEU A 45 -5.00 13.56 2.33
C LEU A 45 -4.66 12.96 3.69
N PHE A 46 -5.24 11.82 4.03
CA PHE A 46 -4.95 11.08 5.26
C PHE A 46 -3.46 10.69 5.34
N LEU A 47 -2.88 10.20 4.24
CA LEU A 47 -1.46 9.85 4.20
C LEU A 47 -0.56 11.08 4.36
N ARG A 48 -0.92 12.21 3.75
CA ARG A 48 -0.19 13.48 3.95
C ARG A 48 -0.21 13.92 5.42
N ASP A 49 -1.35 13.84 6.09
CA ASP A 49 -1.44 14.09 7.54
C ASP A 49 -0.52 13.15 8.34
N LYS A 50 -0.50 11.86 8.00
CA LYS A 50 0.37 10.87 8.65
C LYS A 50 1.85 11.02 8.34
N MET A 51 2.24 11.83 7.35
CA MET A 51 3.64 12.16 7.08
C MET A 51 4.22 13.13 8.11
N GLU A 52 3.39 13.94 8.76
CA GLU A 52 3.84 14.87 9.80
C GLU A 52 4.27 14.13 11.09
N GLN A 53 3.72 12.93 11.33
CA GLN A 53 4.01 12.11 12.50
C GLN A 53 5.25 11.22 12.27
N ASP A 54 6.31 11.38 13.08
CA ASP A 54 7.57 10.65 12.92
C ASP A 54 7.39 9.12 12.83
N ALA A 55 6.49 8.56 13.65
CA ALA A 55 6.24 7.11 13.73
C ALA A 55 5.64 6.52 12.43
N THR A 56 4.87 7.31 11.67
CA THR A 56 4.20 6.86 10.45
C THR A 56 4.79 7.48 9.18
N ARG A 57 5.67 8.48 9.30
CA ARG A 57 6.18 9.28 8.19
C ARG A 57 6.66 8.45 7.01
N ARG A 58 7.53 7.47 7.26
CA ARG A 58 8.10 6.62 6.21
C ARG A 58 7.04 5.77 5.52
N GLN A 59 6.18 5.11 6.30
CA GLN A 59 5.13 4.25 5.78
C GLN A 59 4.13 5.06 4.96
N ALA A 60 3.71 6.22 5.47
CA ALA A 60 2.77 7.11 4.81
C ALA A 60 3.33 7.62 3.47
N ARG A 61 4.61 8.00 3.44
CA ARG A 61 5.29 8.41 2.20
C ARG A 61 5.29 7.31 1.16
N VAL A 62 5.69 6.08 1.53
CA VAL A 62 5.74 4.96 0.57
C VAL A 62 4.34 4.61 0.07
N LEU A 63 3.32 4.61 0.94
CA LEU A 63 1.95 4.38 0.49
C LEU A 63 1.50 5.47 -0.49
N LEU A 64 1.83 6.73 -0.25
CA LEU A 64 1.44 7.86 -1.09
C LEU A 64 2.17 7.88 -2.44
N GLU A 65 3.49 7.67 -2.43
CA GLU A 65 4.35 7.88 -3.60
C GLU A 65 4.51 6.61 -4.45
N ASP A 66 4.54 5.41 -3.83
CA ASP A 66 4.75 4.16 -4.54
C ASP A 66 3.47 3.34 -4.72
N VAL A 67 2.57 3.32 -3.72
CA VAL A 67 1.40 2.42 -3.73
C VAL A 67 0.20 3.06 -4.42
N MET A 68 -0.21 4.27 -4.01
CA MET A 68 -1.40 4.93 -4.56
C MET A 68 -1.37 5.05 -6.10
N PRO A 69 -0.24 5.39 -6.76
CA PRO A 69 -0.20 5.47 -8.22
C PRO A 69 -0.49 4.12 -8.91
N VAL A 70 0.00 3.01 -8.34
CA VAL A 70 -0.24 1.65 -8.87
C VAL A 70 -1.70 1.25 -8.67
N LEU A 71 -2.29 1.57 -7.52
CA LEU A 71 -3.71 1.32 -7.30
C LEU A 71 -4.60 2.15 -8.26
N LYS A 72 -4.19 3.39 -8.59
CA LYS A 72 -4.90 4.27 -9.52
C LYS A 72 -4.80 3.80 -10.98
N SER A 73 -3.71 3.14 -11.37
CA SER A 73 -3.56 2.61 -12.73
C SER A 73 -4.36 1.32 -12.96
N CYS A 74 -4.77 0.62 -11.90
CA CYS A 74 -5.57 -0.60 -11.99
C CYS A 74 -7.07 -0.29 -12.07
N GLU A 75 -7.68 -0.48 -13.24
CA GLU A 75 -9.12 -0.28 -13.47
C GLU A 75 -9.99 -1.10 -12.50
N ARG A 76 -9.63 -2.36 -12.24
CA ARG A 76 -10.40 -3.24 -11.35
C ARG A 76 -10.45 -2.71 -9.91
N ILE A 77 -9.38 -2.07 -9.43
CA ILE A 77 -9.34 -1.45 -8.10
C ILE A 77 -10.16 -0.16 -8.06
N ARG A 78 -10.15 0.60 -9.16
CA ARG A 78 -11.03 1.79 -9.30
C ARG A 78 -12.51 1.41 -9.26
N LEU A 79 -12.88 0.29 -9.88
CA LEU A 79 -14.25 -0.22 -9.89
C LEU A 79 -14.64 -0.92 -8.58
N ASN A 80 -13.68 -1.53 -7.88
CA ASN A 80 -13.92 -2.23 -6.62
C ASN A 80 -12.83 -1.93 -5.59
N ARG A 81 -13.12 -0.98 -4.69
CA ARG A 81 -12.19 -0.52 -3.65
C ARG A 81 -11.87 -1.59 -2.60
N ALA A 82 -12.71 -2.62 -2.42
CA ALA A 82 -12.40 -3.73 -1.52
C ALA A 82 -11.14 -4.48 -1.97
N ILE A 83 -10.90 -4.55 -3.28
CA ILE A 83 -9.67 -5.13 -3.85
C ILE A 83 -8.46 -4.31 -3.43
N GLY A 84 -8.52 -2.98 -3.55
CA GLY A 84 -7.42 -2.11 -3.13
C GLY A 84 -7.16 -2.18 -1.62
N ARG A 85 -8.20 -2.31 -0.79
CA ARG A 85 -8.05 -2.57 0.65
C ARG A 85 -7.28 -3.87 0.91
N LEU A 86 -7.62 -4.94 0.22
CA LEU A 86 -6.90 -6.21 0.35
C LEU A 86 -5.42 -6.04 -0.03
N VAL A 87 -5.14 -5.40 -1.18
CA VAL A 87 -3.76 -5.12 -1.62
C VAL A 87 -3.00 -4.32 -0.55
N ILE A 88 -3.57 -3.22 -0.04
CA ILE A 88 -2.94 -2.38 0.99
C ILE A 88 -2.64 -3.21 2.24
N LYS A 89 -3.60 -4.01 2.72
CA LYS A 89 -3.44 -4.84 3.92
C LYS A 89 -2.40 -5.94 3.73
N SER A 90 -2.19 -6.42 2.52
CA SER A 90 -1.21 -7.45 2.20
C SER A 90 0.24 -6.94 2.11
N LEU A 91 0.48 -5.62 2.18
CA LEU A 91 1.83 -5.07 2.06
C LEU A 91 2.77 -5.46 3.22
N ASP A 92 2.24 -5.81 4.40
CA ASP A 92 3.05 -6.32 5.52
C ASP A 92 3.67 -7.69 5.22
N THR A 93 3.12 -8.42 4.24
CA THR A 93 3.63 -9.73 3.81
C THR A 93 4.73 -9.62 2.75
N ILE A 94 4.91 -8.44 2.14
CA ILE A 94 5.99 -8.19 1.19
C ILE A 94 7.28 -8.06 1.99
N LYS A 95 7.93 -9.20 2.25
CA LYS A 95 9.28 -9.21 2.80
C LYS A 95 10.23 -8.61 1.75
N GLY A 96 10.95 -7.57 2.11
CA GLY A 96 12.16 -7.20 1.38
C GLY A 96 13.06 -8.44 1.29
N THR A 97 13.60 -8.72 0.11
CA THR A 97 14.58 -9.80 -0.12
C THR A 97 15.95 -9.48 0.51
N GLY A 98 15.94 -9.05 1.78
CA GLY A 98 17.12 -8.81 2.62
C GLY A 98 16.98 -9.59 3.91
N GLY A 99 17.37 -10.87 3.89
CA GLY A 99 17.30 -11.72 5.07
C GLY A 99 17.46 -13.21 4.79
N GLY A 100 18.38 -13.58 3.89
CA GLY A 100 18.82 -14.95 3.70
C GLY A 100 20.15 -15.18 4.39
N LYS A 101 20.08 -15.83 5.56
CA LYS A 101 21.15 -16.57 6.27
C LYS A 101 22.24 -15.76 7.00
N ARG A 102 22.07 -15.72 8.33
CA ARG A 102 23.15 -16.03 9.28
C ARG A 102 23.64 -17.46 9.04
#